data_AF-A0A4Y9T709-F1
#
_entry.id   AF-A0A4Y9T709-F1
#
_cell.length_a   1.000
_cell.length_b   1.000
_cell.length_c   1.000
_cell.angle_alpha   90.00
_cell.angle_beta   90.00
_cell.angle_gamma   90.00
#
_symmetry.space_group_name_H-M   'P 1'
#
loop_
_entity.id
_entity.type
_entity.pdbx_description
1 polymer ?
#
loop_
_entity_poly.entity_id
_entity_poly.type
_entity_poly.pdbx_seq_one_letter_code
_entity_poly.pdbx_strand_id
1 'polypeptide(L)'
;GDFVGAVLKHLRKVPVEKLSLCGGFGKISKLAAGHMDLHSRHSSIDLPQLAEWAAAVGADAALQQGIREANTSQQALAMASAAGIALGDAVCRHALDFARSVVPAQVQVEVFAIDRQGGIVGHAGAFQ
;
A
#
# COMPACT_ATOMS: atom_id res chain seq x y z
N GLY A 1 8.01 -9.02 1.75
CA GLY A 1 7.56 -10.37 2.20
C GLY A 1 6.50 -10.23 3.28
N ASP A 2 6.11 -11.31 3.94
CA ASP A 2 5.04 -11.26 4.96
C ASP A 2 5.53 -10.72 6.32
N PHE A 3 6.85 -10.64 6.50
CA PHE A 3 7.52 -10.24 7.73
C PHE A 3 7.75 -8.72 7.90
N VAL A 4 6.96 -7.87 7.23
CA VAL A 4 7.14 -6.41 7.33
C VAL A 4 7.09 -5.96 8.80
N GLY A 5 6.21 -6.55 9.61
CA GLY A 5 6.10 -6.21 11.02
C GLY A 5 7.34 -6.54 11.84
N ALA A 6 8.06 -7.62 11.51
CA ALA A 6 9.31 -7.98 12.17
C ALA A 6 10.41 -6.96 11.83
N VAL A 7 10.50 -6.55 10.57
CA VAL A 7 11.45 -5.52 10.10
C VAL A 7 11.19 -4.18 10.81
N LEU A 8 9.94 -3.70 10.81
CA LEU A 8 9.59 -2.42 11.43
C LEU A 8 9.87 -2.43 12.95
N LYS A 9 9.61 -3.55 13.64
CA LYS A 9 9.95 -3.71 15.07
C LYS A 9 11.46 -3.78 15.31
N HIS A 10 12.22 -4.42 14.41
CA HIS A 10 13.66 -4.52 14.52
C HIS A 10 14.34 -3.15 14.39
N LEU A 11 13.85 -2.31 13.46
CA LEU A 11 14.40 -0.97 13.24
C LEU A 11 14.23 -0.01 14.42
N ARG A 12 13.34 -0.30 15.37
CA ARG A 12 13.29 0.43 16.65
C ARG A 12 14.55 0.19 17.50
N LYS A 13 15.17 -0.98 17.38
CA LYS A 13 16.37 -1.36 18.14
C LYS A 13 17.65 -1.04 17.38
N VAL A 14 17.62 -1.19 16.06
CA VAL A 14 18.77 -0.98 15.17
C VAL A 14 18.32 -0.10 14.00
N PRO A 15 18.30 1.23 14.16
CA PRO A 15 17.85 2.13 13.11
C PRO A 15 18.84 2.12 11.95
N VAL A 16 18.31 2.24 10.74
CA VAL A 16 19.07 2.46 9.49
C VAL A 16 18.74 3.85 8.95
N GLU A 17 19.56 4.35 8.03
CA GLU A 17 19.30 5.66 7.40
C GLU A 17 18.03 5.64 6.54
N LYS A 18 17.87 4.60 5.71
CA LYS A 18 16.76 4.47 4.75
C LYS A 18 16.18 3.06 4.73
N LEU A 19 14.86 2.98 4.72
CA LEU A 19 14.05 1.77 4.56
C LEU A 19 13.17 1.89 3.31
N SER A 20 13.40 1.00 2.35
CA SER A 20 12.56 0.86 1.15
C SER A 20 11.65 -0.36 1.27
N LEU A 21 10.34 -0.14 1.31
CA LEU A 21 9.33 -1.20 1.36
C LEU A 21 8.78 -1.44 -0.04
N CYS A 22 9.20 -2.53 -0.68
CA CYS A 22 8.66 -2.95 -1.98
C CYS A 22 7.85 -4.25 -1.86
N GLY A 23 6.68 -4.28 -2.48
CA GLY A 23 5.83 -5.46 -2.49
C GLY A 23 4.67 -5.38 -3.47
N GLY A 24 4.07 -6.54 -3.74
CA GLY A 24 2.87 -6.60 -4.59
C GLY A 24 1.74 -5.73 -4.02
N PHE A 25 0.96 -5.08 -4.88
CA PHE A 25 -0.08 -4.12 -4.47
C PHE A 25 -0.98 -4.64 -3.34
N GLY A 26 -1.48 -5.87 -3.39
CA GLY A 26 -2.28 -6.43 -2.30
C GLY A 26 -1.58 -6.50 -0.93
N LYS A 27 -0.26 -6.70 -0.88
CA LYS A 27 0.51 -6.65 0.38
C LYS A 27 0.66 -5.22 0.88
N ILE A 28 0.90 -4.28 -0.02
CA ILE A 28 1.00 -2.86 0.32
C ILE A 28 -0.35 -2.30 0.78
N SER A 29 -1.47 -2.72 0.17
CA SER A 29 -2.82 -2.38 0.65
C SER A 29 -3.09 -2.83 2.08
N LYS A 30 -2.60 -4.02 2.45
CA LYS A 30 -2.72 -4.52 3.83
C LYS A 30 -1.86 -3.74 4.82
N LEU A 31 -0.63 -3.39 4.41
CA LEU A 31 0.23 -2.55 5.22
C LEU A 31 -0.39 -1.15 5.42
N ALA A 32 -0.99 -0.59 4.36
CA ALA A 32 -1.75 0.66 4.41
C ALA A 32 -2.94 0.59 5.37
N ALA A 33 -3.59 -0.57 5.48
CA ALA A 33 -4.64 -0.83 6.46
C ALA A 33 -4.12 -1.06 7.90
N GLY A 34 -2.79 -1.00 8.12
CA GLY A 34 -2.17 -1.18 9.43
C GLY A 34 -1.88 -2.64 9.81
N HIS A 35 -2.01 -3.59 8.90
CA HIS A 35 -1.67 -4.98 9.17
C HIS A 35 -0.15 -5.19 9.21
N MET A 36 0.32 -5.79 10.31
CA MET A 36 1.73 -6.15 10.49
C MET A 36 2.08 -7.54 9.93
N ASP A 37 1.05 -8.35 9.64
CA ASP A 37 1.14 -9.63 8.93
C ASP A 37 0.41 -9.50 7.58
N LEU A 38 1.19 -9.60 6.49
CA LEU A 38 0.69 -9.40 5.13
C LEU A 38 0.27 -10.71 4.45
N HIS A 39 0.41 -11.85 5.12
CA HIS A 39 0.06 -13.15 4.56
C HIS A 39 -1.46 -13.25 4.35
N SER A 40 -1.89 -13.85 3.22
CA SER A 40 -3.32 -13.96 2.85
C SER A 40 -4.18 -14.74 3.84
N ARG A 41 -3.56 -15.61 4.66
CA ARG A 41 -4.26 -16.36 5.71
C ARG A 41 -4.57 -15.52 6.96
N HIS A 42 -3.86 -14.41 7.18
CA HIS A 42 -3.96 -13.60 8.40
C HIS A 42 -4.64 -12.24 8.17
N SER A 43 -4.66 -11.77 6.92
CA SER A 43 -5.32 -10.54 6.53
C SER A 43 -5.98 -10.69 5.17
N SER A 44 -7.17 -10.11 5.01
CA SER A 44 -7.88 -10.03 3.73
C SER A 44 -7.66 -8.65 3.09
N ILE A 45 -7.95 -8.53 1.80
CA ILE A 45 -8.01 -7.21 1.15
C ILE A 45 -9.32 -6.53 1.58
N ASP A 46 -9.23 -5.26 1.94
CA ASP A 46 -10.39 -4.41 2.22
C ASP A 46 -10.73 -3.58 0.97
N LEU A 47 -11.65 -4.08 0.15
CA LEU A 47 -12.10 -3.41 -1.07
C LEU A 47 -12.91 -2.13 -0.79
N PRO A 48 -13.81 -2.08 0.21
CA PRO A 48 -14.41 -0.82 0.67
C PRO A 48 -13.38 0.26 0.96
N GLN A 49 -12.30 -0.06 1.69
CA GLN A 49 -11.24 0.89 1.98
C GLN A 49 -10.48 1.33 0.72
N LEU A 50 -10.21 0.42 -0.22
CA LEU A 50 -9.63 0.80 -1.52
C LEU A 50 -10.52 1.77 -2.29
N ALA A 51 -11.84 1.61 -2.22
CA ALA A 51 -12.79 2.54 -2.86
C ALA A 51 -12.78 3.91 -2.18
N GLU A 52 -12.67 3.97 -0.85
CA GLU A 52 -12.53 5.23 -0.10
C GLU A 52 -11.24 5.97 -0.47
N TRP A 53 -10.11 5.25 -0.53
CA TRP A 53 -8.85 5.85 -0.96
C TRP A 53 -8.89 6.29 -2.43
N ALA A 54 -9.54 5.53 -3.31
CA ALA A 54 -9.76 5.93 -4.69
C ALA A 54 -10.62 7.22 -4.77
N ALA A 55 -11.66 7.32 -3.95
CA ALA A 55 -12.52 8.51 -3.87
C ALA A 55 -11.71 9.75 -3.48
N ALA A 56 -10.82 9.61 -2.50
CA ALA A 56 -9.95 10.69 -2.02
C ALA A 56 -8.99 11.23 -3.09
N VAL A 57 -8.70 10.44 -4.13
CA VAL A 57 -7.86 10.85 -5.28
C VAL A 57 -8.66 11.03 -6.58
N GLY A 58 -9.98 11.16 -6.49
CA GLY A 58 -10.82 11.62 -7.61
C GLY A 58 -11.66 10.54 -8.30
N ALA A 59 -11.77 9.32 -7.75
CA ALA A 59 -12.68 8.31 -8.29
C ALA A 59 -14.15 8.74 -8.14
N ASP A 60 -14.91 8.68 -9.23
CA ASP A 60 -16.35 8.93 -9.20
C ASP A 60 -17.12 7.78 -8.48
N ALA A 61 -18.42 7.99 -8.26
CA ALA A 61 -19.25 7.03 -7.55
C ALA A 61 -19.33 5.66 -8.26
N ALA A 62 -19.31 5.65 -9.60
CA ALA A 62 -19.40 4.43 -10.40
C ALA A 62 -18.13 3.59 -10.26
N LEU A 63 -16.96 4.21 -10.34
CA LEU A 63 -15.67 3.57 -10.15
C LEU A 63 -15.51 3.07 -8.71
N GLN A 64 -15.90 3.87 -7.72
CA GLN A 64 -15.89 3.43 -6.32
C GLN A 64 -16.74 2.18 -6.13
N GLN A 65 -17.94 2.14 -6.72
CA GLN A 65 -18.80 0.96 -6.65
C GLN A 65 -18.16 -0.26 -7.32
N GLY A 66 -17.58 -0.08 -8.52
CA GLY A 66 -16.85 -1.14 -9.21
C GLY A 66 -15.68 -1.70 -8.39
N ILE A 67 -14.95 -0.84 -7.67
CA ILE A 67 -13.86 -1.26 -6.76
C ILE A 67 -14.42 -2.09 -5.60
N ARG A 68 -15.54 -1.68 -4.98
CA ARG A 68 -16.18 -2.42 -3.87
C ARG A 68 -16.62 -3.83 -4.30
N GLU A 69 -17.06 -3.97 -5.54
CA GLU A 69 -17.54 -5.23 -6.13
C GLU A 69 -16.44 -6.08 -6.78
N ALA A 70 -15.19 -5.60 -6.80
CA ALA A 70 -14.08 -6.35 -7.37
C ALA A 70 -13.82 -7.66 -6.59
N ASN A 71 -13.19 -8.64 -7.23
CA ASN A 71 -12.83 -9.90 -6.58
C ASN A 71 -11.42 -9.84 -5.95
N THR A 72 -10.57 -8.92 -6.42
CA THR A 72 -9.16 -8.82 -6.00
C THR A 72 -8.68 -7.38 -5.97
N SER A 73 -7.66 -7.09 -5.16
CA SER A 73 -6.98 -5.78 -5.17
C SER A 73 -6.37 -5.44 -6.53
N GLN A 74 -5.88 -6.44 -7.27
CA GLN A 74 -5.36 -6.24 -8.62
C GLN A 74 -6.45 -5.77 -9.58
N GLN A 75 -7.67 -6.31 -9.47
CA GLN A 75 -8.80 -5.87 -10.27
C GLN A 75 -9.20 -4.42 -9.92
N ALA A 76 -9.28 -4.08 -8.64
CA ALA A 76 -9.53 -2.71 -8.19
C ALA A 76 -8.49 -1.72 -8.73
N LEU A 77 -7.20 -2.09 -8.66
CA LEU A 77 -6.12 -1.29 -9.22
C LEU A 77 -6.23 -1.12 -10.74
N ALA A 78 -6.58 -2.19 -11.46
CA ALA A 78 -6.78 -2.13 -12.91
C ALA A 78 -7.94 -1.22 -13.29
N MET A 79 -9.06 -1.28 -12.56
CA MET A 79 -10.21 -0.38 -12.75
C MET A 79 -9.81 1.08 -12.52
N ALA A 80 -9.09 1.38 -11.43
CA ALA A 80 -8.63 2.72 -11.13
C ALA A 80 -7.66 3.25 -12.21
N SER A 81 -6.69 2.43 -12.63
CA SER A 81 -5.74 2.78 -13.68
C SER A 81 -6.43 3.06 -15.02
N ALA A 82 -7.41 2.24 -15.41
CA ALA A 82 -8.19 2.45 -16.63
C ALA A 82 -8.99 3.77 -16.61
N ALA A 83 -9.36 4.26 -15.43
CA ALA A 83 -10.02 5.54 -15.24
C ALA A 83 -9.06 6.72 -14.98
N GLY A 84 -7.74 6.50 -15.05
CA GLY A 84 -6.74 7.54 -14.78
C GLY A 84 -6.59 7.91 -13.30
N ILE A 85 -7.08 7.07 -12.38
CA ILE A 85 -7.01 7.29 -10.94
C ILE A 85 -5.74 6.64 -10.35
N ALA A 86 -4.93 7.44 -9.67
CA ALA A 86 -3.67 7.04 -9.05
C ALA A 86 -3.84 6.28 -7.72
N LEU A 87 -4.67 5.22 -7.71
CA LEU A 87 -4.96 4.43 -6.51
C LEU A 87 -3.67 3.79 -5.92
N GLY A 88 -2.73 3.37 -6.77
CA GLY A 88 -1.45 2.82 -6.33
C GLY A 88 -0.67 3.77 -5.41
N ASP A 89 -0.52 5.04 -5.83
CA ASP A 89 0.16 6.07 -5.04
C ASP A 89 -0.58 6.38 -3.74
N ALA A 90 -1.92 6.44 -3.79
CA ALA A 90 -2.75 6.65 -2.61
C ALA A 90 -2.51 5.54 -1.57
N VAL A 91 -2.52 4.29 -1.99
CA VAL A 91 -2.25 3.14 -1.13
C VAL A 91 -0.83 3.17 -0.57
N CYS A 92 0.18 3.47 -1.41
CA CYS A 92 1.55 3.61 -0.95
C CYS A 92 1.72 4.72 0.09
N ARG A 93 0.94 5.81 0.00
CA ARG A 93 0.95 6.90 0.98
C ARG A 93 0.41 6.46 2.34
N HIS A 94 -0.72 5.77 2.36
CA HIS A 94 -1.26 5.20 3.59
C HIS A 94 -0.30 4.16 4.23
N ALA A 95 0.34 3.32 3.41
CA ALA A 95 1.36 2.40 3.89
C ALA A 95 2.59 3.10 4.46
N LEU A 96 3.01 4.21 3.83
CA LEU A 96 4.12 5.03 4.30
C LEU A 96 3.80 5.66 5.66
N ASP A 97 2.61 6.25 5.80
CA ASP A 97 2.15 6.88 7.03
C ASP A 97 2.10 5.85 8.18
N PHE A 98 1.57 4.66 7.91
CA PHE A 98 1.60 3.56 8.87
C PHE A 98 3.04 3.14 9.23
N ALA A 99 3.91 2.92 8.23
CA ALA A 99 5.29 2.52 8.49
C ALA A 99 6.04 3.56 9.34
N ARG A 100 5.87 4.85 9.03
CA ARG A 100 6.43 5.98 9.80
C ARG A 100 5.91 6.06 11.23
N SER A 101 4.65 5.66 11.48
CA SER A 101 4.12 5.58 12.85
C SER A 101 4.81 4.49 13.68
N VAL A 102 5.46 3.51 13.03
CA VAL A 102 6.11 2.38 13.70
C VAL A 102 7.61 2.57 13.84
N VAL A 103 8.31 3.06 12.80
CA VAL A 103 9.77 3.23 12.81
C VAL A 103 10.21 4.53 13.48
N PRO A 104 11.46 4.64 13.96
CA PRO A 104 11.98 5.90 14.48
C PRO A 104 11.98 7.03 13.42
N ALA A 105 11.74 8.27 13.86
CA ALA A 105 11.59 9.42 12.96
C ALA A 105 12.82 9.74 12.10
N GLN A 106 14.02 9.33 12.53
CA GLN A 106 15.26 9.48 11.77
C GLN A 106 15.38 8.52 10.58
N VAL A 107 14.56 7.47 10.51
CA VAL A 107 14.59 6.52 9.40
C VAL A 107 13.81 7.10 8.23
N GLN A 108 14.47 7.34 7.11
CA GLN A 108 13.78 7.69 5.87
C GLN A 108 13.01 6.47 5.36
N VAL A 109 11.73 6.61 5.04
CA VAL A 109 10.91 5.52 4.54
C VAL A 109 10.36 5.86 3.16
N GLU A 110 10.42 4.88 2.27
CA GLU A 110 9.73 4.88 0.98
C GLU A 110 8.99 3.56 0.77
N VAL A 111 7.91 3.62 0.00
CA VAL A 111 7.02 2.48 -0.27
C VAL A 111 6.77 2.40 -1.76
N PHE A 112 6.87 1.19 -2.32
CA PHE A 112 6.58 0.86 -3.70
C PHE A 112 5.60 -0.29 -3.77
N ALA A 113 4.54 -0.10 -4.56
CA ALA A 113 3.67 -1.18 -5.00
C ALA A 113 4.09 -1.63 -6.39
N ILE A 114 4.21 -2.95 -6.57
CA ILE A 114 4.48 -3.57 -7.87
C ILE A 114 3.34 -4.48 -8.31
N ASP A 115 3.21 -4.67 -9.62
CA ASP A 115 2.37 -5.72 -10.20
C ASP A 115 3.08 -7.08 -10.27
N ARG A 116 2.43 -8.07 -10.89
CA ARG A 116 3.00 -9.42 -11.09
C ARG A 116 4.12 -9.47 -12.14
N GLN A 117 4.21 -8.47 -13.02
CA GLN A 117 5.24 -8.35 -14.05
C GLN A 117 6.46 -7.57 -13.53
N GLY A 118 6.40 -7.03 -12.31
CA GLY A 118 7.46 -6.22 -11.70
C GLY A 118 7.36 -4.74 -12.02
N GLY A 119 6.29 -4.30 -12.71
CA GLY A 119 6.04 -2.89 -12.98
C GLY A 119 5.66 -2.15 -11.71
N ILE A 120 6.20 -0.94 -11.51
CA ILE A 120 5.79 -0.06 -10.42
C ILE A 120 4.40 0.47 -10.74
N VAL A 121 3.46 0.20 -9.84
CA VAL A 121 2.06 0.64 -9.95
C VAL A 121 1.70 1.71 -8.93
N GLY A 122 2.59 2.01 -8.00
CA GLY A 122 2.45 3.12 -7.08
C GLY A 122 3.69 3.32 -6.23
N HIS A 123 3.86 4.55 -5.73
CA HIS A 123 4.95 4.89 -4.83
C HIS A 123 4.59 6.00 -3.84
N ALA A 124 5.31 6.06 -2.73
CA ALA A 124 5.30 7.19 -1.81
C ALA A 124 6.60 7.26 -1.00
N GLY A 125 7.09 8.47 -0.70
CA GLY A 125 8.32 8.68 0.09
C GLY A 125 9.29 9.62 -0.60
N ALA A 126 10.41 9.88 0.06
CA ALA A 126 11.43 10.79 -0.46
C ALA A 126 12.27 10.09 -1.53
N PHE A 127 12.03 10.47 -2.78
CA PHE A 127 13.00 10.31 -3.86
C PHE A 127 13.98 11.49 -3.74
N GLN A 128 15.20 11.21 -3.31
CA GLN A 128 16.33 12.13 -3.51
C GLN A 128 16.98 11.82 -4.84
#